data_AF-A0A6B2VF10-F1
#
_entry.id   AF-A0A6B2VF10-F1
#
_cell.length_a   1.000
_cell.length_b   1.000
_cell.length_c   1.000
_cell.angle_alpha   90.00
_cell.angle_beta   90.00
_cell.angle_gamma   90.00
#
_symmetry.space_group_name_H-M   'P 1'
#
loop_
_entity.id
_entity.type
_entity.pdbx_description
1 polymer ?
#
loop_
_entity_poly.entity_id
_entity_poly.type
_entity_poly.pdbx_seq_one_letter_code
_entity_poly.pdbx_strand_id
1 'polypeptide(L)'
;MSSVTDLGSLRRAMAENGERPEGPARNARAAELLAEAERLGEPPAVIEALGHQLKVLNYSSEKDRMFAPFARLLRLWDERPEDFDAYEAHSLHWVFKWMSAGMVDQPHVPLAAIEKWLGEMEHRYRLAGYGERAVRGAELSVAAHVGDVARAERAYGAWLAADRDRMADCPACELRAQGWWQAERGRDEEAVRLWRPVLEGGLCCAHEPHTVLASSLLPLLRLGRTEEARAHHLRGLRLVRPMESMRAAYADHVEFCALTGNEARALELLAERPAYFTDSGHPR
;
A
#
# COMPACT_ATOMS: atom_id res chain seq x y z
N MET A 1 2.09 9.52 32.98
CA MET A 1 3.47 9.03 33.14
C MET A 1 3.70 8.03 32.02
N SER A 2 4.77 8.19 31.23
CA SER A 2 5.04 7.29 30.10
C SER A 2 5.33 5.88 30.63
N SER A 3 4.68 4.86 30.06
CA SER A 3 4.90 3.45 30.40
C SER A 3 6.19 2.89 29.79
N VAL A 4 6.88 3.68 28.96
CA VAL A 4 8.13 3.29 28.30
C VAL A 4 9.31 3.78 29.13
N THR A 5 10.06 2.83 29.67
CA THR A 5 11.24 3.04 30.54
C THR A 5 12.52 2.42 29.98
N ASP A 6 12.38 1.51 29.01
CA ASP A 6 13.44 0.72 28.42
C ASP A 6 12.98 0.21 27.03
N LEU A 7 13.90 -0.36 26.25
CA LEU A 7 13.61 -0.89 24.92
C LEU A 7 12.55 -2.01 24.94
N GLY A 8 12.50 -2.83 26.00
CA GLY A 8 11.52 -3.90 26.15
C GLY A 8 10.10 -3.37 26.36
N SER A 9 9.92 -2.34 27.18
CA SER A 9 8.63 -1.66 27.37
C SER A 9 8.20 -0.88 26.14
N LEU A 10 9.13 -0.28 25.39
CA LEU A 10 8.84 0.32 24.08
C LEU A 10 8.30 -0.73 23.09
N ARG A 11 8.99 -1.87 22.93
CA ARG A 11 8.57 -2.96 22.03
C ARG A 11 7.18 -3.49 22.36
N ARG A 12 6.86 -3.67 23.64
CA ARG A 12 5.50 -4.05 24.08
C ARG A 12 4.47 -2.98 23.71
N ALA A 13 4.76 -1.71 23.97
CA ALA A 13 3.84 -0.63 23.66
C ALA A 13 3.64 -0.43 22.14
N MET A 14 4.66 -0.69 21.31
CA MET A 14 4.52 -0.74 19.85
C MET A 14 3.64 -1.92 19.40
N ALA A 15 3.84 -3.11 19.96
CA ALA A 15 2.99 -4.26 19.67
C ALA A 15 1.53 -3.99 20.03
N GLU A 16 1.26 -3.46 21.23
CA GLU A 16 -0.08 -3.05 21.66
C GLU A 16 -0.69 -1.99 20.75
N ASN A 17 0.10 -1.02 20.27
CA ASN A 17 -0.38 -0.03 19.32
C ASN A 17 -0.67 -0.65 17.93
N GLY A 18 0.09 -1.66 17.51
CA GLY A 18 -0.12 -2.38 16.26
C GLY A 18 -1.46 -3.12 16.19
N GLU A 19 -1.95 -3.62 17.33
CA GLU A 19 -3.24 -4.31 17.44
C GLU A 19 -4.45 -3.36 17.52
N ARG A 20 -4.22 -2.04 17.62
CA ARG A 20 -5.31 -1.07 17.62
C ARG A 20 -5.95 -0.97 16.22
N PRO A 21 -7.25 -0.65 16.14
CA PRO A 21 -7.90 -0.34 14.88
C PRO A 21 -7.13 0.73 14.09
N GLU A 22 -7.15 0.61 12.76
CA GLU A 22 -6.63 1.64 11.87
C GLU A 22 -7.33 2.98 12.16
N GLY A 23 -6.56 4.07 12.15
CA GLY A 23 -7.11 5.40 12.39
C GLY A 23 -6.14 6.39 13.04
N PRO A 24 -6.55 7.66 13.14
CA PRO A 24 -5.72 8.75 13.68
C PRO A 24 -5.19 8.48 15.10
N ALA A 25 -5.95 7.78 15.95
CA ALA A 25 -5.52 7.46 17.31
C ALA A 25 -4.30 6.51 17.34
N ARG A 26 -4.25 5.53 16.43
CA ARG A 26 -3.10 4.62 16.29
C ARG A 26 -1.87 5.34 15.76
N ASN A 27 -2.08 6.24 14.79
CA ASN A 27 -1.02 7.07 14.19
C ASN A 27 -0.43 8.04 15.22
N ALA A 28 -1.29 8.74 15.98
CA ALA A 28 -0.87 9.64 17.05
C ALA A 28 -0.05 8.90 18.10
N ARG A 29 -0.52 7.72 18.53
CA ARG A 29 0.25 6.89 19.48
C ARG A 29 1.58 6.43 18.91
N ALA A 30 1.69 6.14 17.61
CA ALA A 30 2.97 5.80 16.99
C ALA A 30 3.96 6.99 17.03
N ALA A 31 3.47 8.22 16.83
CA ALA A 31 4.29 9.42 16.97
C ALA A 31 4.74 9.67 18.42
N GLU A 32 3.86 9.42 19.40
CA GLU A 32 4.23 9.49 20.83
C GLU A 32 5.30 8.45 21.19
N LEU A 33 5.16 7.22 20.68
CA LEU A 33 6.14 6.14 20.90
C LEU A 33 7.51 6.48 20.31
N LEU A 34 7.56 7.17 19.17
CA LEU A 34 8.82 7.69 18.62
C LEU A 34 9.45 8.73 19.56
N ALA A 35 8.66 9.67 20.08
CA ALA A 35 9.17 10.65 21.05
C ALA A 35 9.60 10.00 22.38
N GLU A 36 8.95 8.89 22.78
CA GLU A 36 9.38 8.06 23.92
C GLU A 36 10.70 7.35 23.64
N ALA A 37 10.86 6.77 22.44
CA ALA A 37 12.08 6.11 22.01
C ALA A 37 13.29 7.06 21.99
N GLU A 38 13.11 8.30 21.51
CA GLU A 38 14.15 9.31 21.51
C GLU A 38 14.70 9.64 22.90
N ARG A 39 13.85 9.55 23.94
CA ARG A 39 14.25 9.79 25.33
C ARG A 39 15.07 8.66 25.94
N LEU A 40 15.00 7.45 25.38
CA LEU A 40 15.83 6.33 25.82
C LEU A 40 17.30 6.51 25.44
N GLY A 41 17.58 7.29 24.39
CA GLY A 41 18.96 7.58 23.94
C GLY A 41 19.67 6.37 23.29
N GLU A 42 18.96 5.29 23.01
CA GLU A 42 19.48 4.08 22.38
C GLU A 42 19.12 4.07 20.87
N PRO A 43 20.10 3.90 19.95
CA PRO A 43 19.82 3.89 18.51
C PRO A 43 18.75 2.87 18.07
N PRO A 44 18.75 1.60 18.55
CA PRO A 44 17.72 0.63 18.19
C PRO A 44 16.30 1.08 18.53
N ALA A 45 16.11 1.82 19.63
CA ALA A 45 14.79 2.32 20.02
C ALA A 45 14.19 3.24 18.95
N VAL A 46 15.00 4.16 18.42
CA VAL A 46 14.55 5.12 17.38
C VAL A 46 14.31 4.41 16.05
N ILE A 47 15.18 3.47 15.66
CA ILE A 47 15.04 2.70 14.42
C ILE A 47 13.75 1.88 14.45
N GLU A 48 13.51 1.11 15.52
CA GLU A 48 12.31 0.30 15.67
C GLU A 48 11.04 1.15 15.74
N ALA A 49 11.08 2.27 16.45
CA ALA A 49 9.93 3.19 16.54
C ALA A 49 9.58 3.84 15.20
N LEU A 50 10.59 4.21 14.39
CA LEU A 50 10.38 4.69 13.03
C LEU A 50 9.81 3.59 12.13
N GLY A 51 10.33 2.36 12.23
CA GLY A 51 9.78 1.20 11.53
C GLY A 51 8.31 0.94 11.88
N HIS A 52 7.97 1.00 13.18
CA HIS A 52 6.59 0.88 13.66
C HIS A 52 5.70 2.01 13.13
N GLN A 53 6.17 3.25 13.18
CA GLN A 53 5.42 4.40 12.67
C GLN A 53 5.13 4.27 11.17
N LEU A 54 6.11 3.85 10.37
CA LEU A 54 5.94 3.61 8.94
C LEU A 54 4.94 2.49 8.67
N LYS A 55 5.01 1.39 9.42
CA LYS A 55 4.05 0.29 9.31
C LYS A 55 2.62 0.78 9.61
N VAL A 56 2.42 1.53 10.69
CA VAL A 56 1.11 2.04 11.09
C VAL A 56 0.52 3.01 10.06
N LEU A 57 1.34 3.94 9.54
CA LEU A 57 0.92 4.92 8.54
C LEU A 57 0.61 4.28 7.18
N ASN A 58 1.30 3.19 6.81
CA ASN A 58 1.01 2.45 5.58
C ASN A 58 -0.43 1.88 5.56
N TYR A 59 -1.00 1.63 6.74
CA TYR A 59 -2.37 1.16 6.93
C TYR A 59 -3.30 2.28 7.40
N SER A 60 -3.12 3.51 6.93
CA SER A 60 -3.96 4.64 7.28
C SER A 60 -4.29 5.49 6.04
N SER A 61 -5.22 6.44 6.17
CA SER A 61 -5.36 7.50 5.18
C SER A 61 -4.26 8.55 5.24
N GLU A 62 -3.51 8.63 6.33
CA GLU A 62 -2.40 9.60 6.50
C GLU A 62 -1.07 9.11 5.88
N LYS A 63 -1.12 8.35 4.78
CA LYS A 63 0.08 7.79 4.11
C LYS A 63 1.06 8.87 3.66
N ASP A 64 0.58 10.06 3.34
CA ASP A 64 1.41 11.23 3.00
C ASP A 64 2.37 11.60 4.14
N ARG A 65 2.03 11.31 5.39
CA ARG A 65 2.89 11.58 6.54
C ARG A 65 4.08 10.61 6.65
N MET A 66 4.19 9.59 5.79
CA MET A 66 5.30 8.62 5.81
C MET A 66 6.61 9.20 5.29
N PHE A 67 6.61 10.24 4.45
CA PHE A 67 7.84 10.73 3.80
C PHE A 67 8.90 11.19 4.81
N ALA A 68 8.50 11.93 5.84
CA ALA A 68 9.42 12.45 6.85
C ALA A 68 10.06 11.34 7.71
N PRO A 69 9.32 10.41 8.35
CA PRO A 69 9.91 9.30 9.10
C PRO A 69 10.70 8.35 8.20
N PHE A 70 10.27 8.13 6.96
CA PHE A 70 11.02 7.29 6.01
C PHE A 70 12.37 7.91 5.66
N ALA A 71 12.39 9.20 5.29
CA ALA A 71 13.63 9.91 5.00
C ALA A 71 14.58 9.94 6.21
N ARG A 72 14.05 9.99 7.44
CA ARG A 72 14.84 9.89 8.66
C ARG A 72 15.43 8.49 8.84
N LEU A 73 14.63 7.45 8.69
CA LEU A 73 15.10 6.06 8.81
C LEU A 73 16.16 5.74 7.74
N LEU A 74 15.96 6.25 6.52
CA LEU A 74 16.92 6.08 5.43
C LEU A 74 18.26 6.77 5.72
N ARG A 75 18.24 7.99 6.28
CA ARG A 75 19.48 8.66 6.72
C ARG A 75 20.21 7.87 7.81
N LEU A 76 19.47 7.31 8.77
CA LEU A 76 20.09 6.47 9.81
C LEU A 76 20.77 5.24 9.20
N TRP A 77 20.13 4.61 8.21
CA TRP A 77 20.73 3.50 7.46
C TRP A 77 21.97 3.92 6.68
N ASP A 78 21.96 5.09 6.04
CA ASP A 78 23.09 5.59 5.27
C ASP A 78 24.28 6.00 6.15
N GLU A 79 24.01 6.51 7.36
CA GLU A 79 25.03 6.98 8.31
C GLU A 79 25.57 5.86 9.22
N ARG A 80 24.71 4.92 9.63
CA ARG A 80 25.01 3.88 10.63
C ARG A 80 24.30 2.55 10.29
N PRO A 81 24.66 1.90 9.18
CA PRO A 81 24.05 0.62 8.79
C PRO A 81 24.26 -0.49 9.85
N GLU A 82 25.29 -0.39 10.70
CA GLU A 82 25.58 -1.33 11.78
C GLU A 82 24.57 -1.32 12.93
N ASP A 83 23.79 -0.24 13.07
CA ASP A 83 22.73 -0.13 14.09
C ASP A 83 21.44 -0.91 13.69
N PHE A 84 21.38 -1.42 12.47
CA PHE A 84 20.25 -2.17 11.92
C PHE A 84 20.54 -3.66 11.92
N ASP A 85 19.62 -4.45 12.47
CA ASP A 85 19.67 -5.89 12.27
C ASP A 85 19.08 -6.30 10.89
N ALA A 86 19.11 -7.61 10.61
CA ALA A 86 18.61 -8.16 9.35
C ALA A 86 17.10 -7.93 9.14
N TYR A 87 16.32 -7.85 10.21
CA TYR A 87 14.90 -7.54 10.19
C TYR A 87 14.64 -6.05 9.95
N GLU A 88 15.34 -5.13 10.62
CA GLU A 88 15.17 -3.69 10.35
C GLU A 88 15.64 -3.32 8.94
N ALA A 89 16.78 -3.87 8.50
CA ALA A 89 17.29 -3.68 7.15
C ALA A 89 16.28 -4.17 6.10
N HIS A 90 15.72 -5.38 6.28
CA HIS A 90 14.67 -5.89 5.41
C HIS A 90 13.43 -5.01 5.42
N SER A 91 12.98 -4.57 6.60
CA SER A 91 11.78 -3.73 6.76
C SER A 91 11.95 -2.37 6.10
N LEU A 92 13.12 -1.75 6.17
CA LEU A 92 13.44 -0.51 5.47
C LEU A 92 13.31 -0.68 3.96
N HIS A 93 13.93 -1.71 3.37
CA HIS A 93 13.84 -1.98 1.94
C HIS A 93 12.41 -2.30 1.51
N TRP A 94 11.65 -3.01 2.36
CA TRP A 94 10.25 -3.29 2.13
C TRP A 94 9.41 -2.00 2.06
N VAL A 95 9.60 -1.06 3.00
CA VAL A 95 8.91 0.24 2.98
C VAL A 95 9.34 1.06 1.76
N PHE A 96 10.61 1.01 1.37
CA PHE A 96 11.14 1.71 0.19
C PHE A 96 10.34 1.40 -1.07
N LYS A 97 9.95 0.13 -1.27
CA LYS A 97 9.10 -0.31 -2.38
C LYS A 97 7.79 0.46 -2.44
N TRP A 98 7.07 0.49 -1.32
CA TRP A 98 5.77 1.15 -1.21
C TRP A 98 5.88 2.67 -1.33
N MET A 99 6.93 3.26 -0.76
CA MET A 99 7.20 4.68 -0.88
C MET A 99 7.44 5.11 -2.32
N SER A 100 8.21 4.33 -3.08
CA SER A 100 8.56 4.70 -4.47
C SER A 100 7.34 4.68 -5.39
N ALA A 101 6.48 3.66 -5.27
CA ALA A 101 5.24 3.60 -6.04
C ALA A 101 4.17 4.59 -5.52
N GLY A 102 4.06 4.78 -4.20
CA GLY A 102 3.06 5.65 -3.58
C GLY A 102 3.30 7.16 -3.73
N MET A 103 4.44 7.58 -4.30
CA MET A 103 4.68 9.01 -4.59
C MET A 103 3.81 9.55 -5.72
N VAL A 104 3.35 8.69 -6.66
CA VAL A 104 2.51 9.11 -7.81
C VAL A 104 1.22 9.79 -7.39
N ASP A 105 0.80 9.47 -6.19
CA ASP A 105 -0.41 9.92 -5.59
C ASP A 105 -0.31 11.29 -4.90
N GLN A 106 0.90 11.83 -4.80
CA GLN A 106 1.16 13.10 -4.15
C GLN A 106 1.25 14.18 -5.23
N PRO A 107 0.19 14.98 -5.47
CA PRO A 107 0.16 15.92 -6.59
C PRO A 107 1.24 17.01 -6.50
N HIS A 108 1.77 17.26 -5.30
CA HIS A 108 2.84 18.22 -5.04
C HIS A 108 4.25 17.64 -5.28
N VAL A 109 4.40 16.32 -5.46
CA VAL A 109 5.69 15.67 -5.72
C VAL A 109 5.94 15.67 -7.24
N PRO A 110 7.01 16.33 -7.73
CA PRO A 110 7.28 16.37 -9.17
C PRO A 110 7.66 14.99 -9.72
N LEU A 111 7.21 14.67 -10.94
CA LEU A 111 7.53 13.40 -11.62
C LEU A 111 9.05 13.12 -11.66
N ALA A 112 9.88 14.14 -11.90
CA ALA A 112 11.33 13.99 -11.91
C ALA A 112 11.90 13.47 -10.57
N ALA A 113 11.26 13.81 -9.44
CA ALA A 113 11.64 13.28 -8.13
C ALA A 113 11.26 11.80 -8.00
N ILE A 114 10.09 11.40 -8.52
CA ILE A 114 9.64 10.01 -8.55
C ILE A 114 10.59 9.15 -9.37
N GLU A 115 10.99 9.60 -10.56
CA GLU A 115 11.95 8.90 -11.41
C GLU A 115 13.31 8.71 -10.73
N LYS A 116 13.78 9.75 -10.02
CA LYS A 116 15.02 9.65 -9.23
C LYS A 116 14.89 8.59 -8.13
N TRP A 117 13.75 8.53 -7.44
CA TRP A 117 13.50 7.54 -6.40
C TRP A 117 13.39 6.10 -6.94
N LEU A 118 12.82 5.90 -8.13
CA LEU A 118 12.84 4.60 -8.81
C LEU A 118 14.27 4.13 -9.10
N GLY A 119 15.12 5.03 -9.61
CA GLY A 119 16.53 4.72 -9.84
C GLY A 119 17.30 4.43 -8.54
N GLU A 120 17.00 5.16 -7.48
CA GLU A 120 17.58 4.93 -6.15
C GLU A 120 17.15 3.59 -5.55
N MET A 121 15.87 3.23 -5.71
CA MET A 121 15.35 1.92 -5.32
C MET A 121 16.13 0.81 -6.02
N GLU A 122 16.28 0.90 -7.34
CA GLU A 122 17.01 -0.08 -8.14
C GLU A 122 18.47 -0.21 -7.68
N HIS A 123 19.14 0.93 -7.47
CA HIS A 123 20.53 0.95 -7.01
C HIS A 123 20.69 0.26 -5.65
N ARG A 124 19.86 0.63 -4.67
CA ARG A 124 19.92 0.08 -3.31
C ARG A 124 19.55 -1.40 -3.27
N TYR A 125 18.55 -1.81 -4.05
CA TYR A 125 18.16 -3.22 -4.14
C TYR A 125 19.29 -4.07 -4.68
N ARG A 126 19.98 -3.59 -5.72
CA ARG A 126 21.15 -4.27 -6.28
C ARG A 126 22.29 -4.39 -5.24
N LEU A 127 22.57 -3.34 -4.49
CA LEU A 127 23.59 -3.36 -3.42
C LEU A 127 23.22 -4.33 -2.29
N ALA A 128 21.93 -4.44 -1.96
CA ALA A 128 21.42 -5.36 -0.95
C ALA A 128 21.23 -6.80 -1.46
N GLY A 129 21.53 -7.07 -2.74
CA GLY A 129 21.41 -8.40 -3.34
C GLY A 129 19.97 -8.82 -3.68
N TYR A 130 19.04 -7.88 -3.76
CA TYR A 130 17.66 -8.12 -4.20
C TYR A 130 17.53 -8.09 -5.72
N GLY A 131 16.53 -8.81 -6.23
CA GLY A 131 16.18 -8.86 -7.64
C GLY A 131 15.40 -7.62 -8.09
N GLU A 132 15.21 -7.52 -9.40
CA GLU A 132 14.53 -6.36 -10.00
C GLU A 132 13.00 -6.43 -9.93
N ARG A 133 12.41 -7.57 -9.52
CA ARG A 133 10.96 -7.82 -9.58
C ARG A 133 10.16 -6.67 -8.93
N ALA A 134 10.51 -6.28 -7.71
CA ALA A 134 9.85 -5.18 -7.00
C ALA A 134 10.04 -3.82 -7.71
N VAL A 135 11.21 -3.57 -8.28
CA VAL A 135 11.53 -2.33 -9.02
C VAL A 135 10.66 -2.24 -10.27
N ARG A 136 10.54 -3.32 -11.04
CA ARG A 136 9.69 -3.37 -12.25
C ARG A 136 8.21 -3.22 -11.92
N GLY A 137 7.77 -3.73 -10.77
CA GLY A 137 6.42 -3.49 -10.25
C GLY A 137 6.17 -2.00 -9.93
N ALA A 138 7.12 -1.32 -9.30
CA ALA A 138 7.01 0.12 -9.04
C ALA A 138 7.06 0.94 -10.34
N GLU A 139 7.94 0.56 -11.28
CA GLU A 139 8.02 1.17 -12.61
C GLU A 139 6.70 1.05 -13.39
N LEU A 140 6.05 -0.12 -13.34
CA LEU A 140 4.72 -0.32 -13.93
C LEU A 140 3.71 0.68 -13.37
N SER A 141 3.64 0.81 -12.04
CA SER A 141 2.70 1.74 -11.38
C SER A 141 2.93 3.19 -11.82
N VAL A 142 4.19 3.64 -11.85
CA VAL A 142 4.54 5.01 -12.29
C VAL A 142 4.21 5.22 -13.76
N ALA A 143 4.62 4.30 -14.63
CA ALA A 143 4.38 4.39 -16.07
C ALA A 143 2.88 4.40 -16.41
N ALA A 144 2.10 3.56 -15.74
CA ALA A 144 0.66 3.52 -15.90
C ALA A 144 0.01 4.84 -15.44
N HIS A 145 0.44 5.39 -14.30
CA HIS A 145 -0.10 6.64 -13.76
C HIS A 145 0.11 7.83 -14.71
N VAL A 146 1.30 7.95 -15.31
CA VAL A 146 1.60 9.05 -16.24
C VAL A 146 1.10 8.82 -17.67
N GLY A 147 0.44 7.68 -17.92
CA GLY A 147 -0.08 7.32 -19.24
C GLY A 147 0.97 6.83 -20.24
N ASP A 148 2.20 6.53 -19.81
CA ASP A 148 3.22 5.90 -20.66
C ASP A 148 2.97 4.40 -20.77
N VAL A 149 1.98 4.06 -21.59
CA VAL A 149 1.54 2.68 -21.83
C VAL A 149 2.68 1.81 -22.37
N ALA A 150 3.56 2.36 -23.21
CA ALA A 150 4.65 1.59 -23.80
C ALA A 150 5.68 1.19 -22.75
N ARG A 151 6.03 2.09 -21.83
CA ARG A 151 6.88 1.75 -20.68
C ARG A 151 6.19 0.79 -19.73
N ALA A 152 4.90 1.00 -19.45
CA ALA A 152 4.13 0.12 -18.57
C ALA A 152 4.08 -1.33 -19.08
N GLU A 153 3.82 -1.57 -20.37
CA GLU A 153 3.84 -2.95 -20.93
C GLU A 153 5.23 -3.59 -20.83
N ARG A 154 6.32 -2.83 -21.06
CA ARG A 154 7.69 -3.34 -20.88
C ARG A 154 7.97 -3.69 -19.42
N ALA A 155 7.61 -2.81 -18.50
CA ALA A 155 7.78 -3.00 -17.06
C ALA A 155 6.97 -4.20 -16.56
N TYR A 156 5.73 -4.36 -17.03
CA TYR A 156 4.89 -5.52 -16.73
C TYR A 156 5.53 -6.83 -17.20
N GLY A 157 6.02 -6.88 -18.44
CA GLY A 157 6.72 -8.06 -18.97
C GLY A 157 7.99 -8.40 -18.18
N ALA A 158 8.82 -7.39 -17.88
CA ALA A 158 10.03 -7.56 -17.08
C ALA A 158 9.72 -8.00 -15.65
N TRP A 159 8.67 -7.44 -15.04
CA TRP A 159 8.20 -7.84 -13.71
C TRP A 159 7.83 -9.33 -13.66
N LEU A 160 7.08 -9.81 -14.64
CA LEU A 160 6.68 -11.22 -14.69
C LEU A 160 7.86 -12.16 -14.97
N ALA A 161 8.83 -11.72 -15.79
CA ALA A 161 10.02 -12.50 -16.13
C ALA A 161 11.06 -12.57 -14.99
N ALA A 162 11.10 -11.57 -14.11
CA ALA A 162 12.05 -11.53 -13.00
C ALA A 162 11.70 -12.55 -11.90
N ASP A 163 12.71 -13.24 -11.37
CA ASP A 163 12.52 -14.19 -10.27
C ASP A 163 11.91 -13.54 -9.03
N ARG A 164 11.13 -14.33 -8.30
CA ARG A 164 10.61 -13.92 -6.99
C ARG A 164 11.71 -14.02 -5.94
N ASP A 165 11.85 -12.96 -5.15
CA ASP A 165 12.77 -12.90 -4.02
C ASP A 165 12.02 -12.47 -2.75
N ARG A 166 12.77 -12.07 -1.72
CA ARG A 166 12.21 -11.62 -0.43
C ARG A 166 11.52 -10.25 -0.51
N MET A 167 11.70 -9.49 -1.59
CA MET A 167 11.04 -8.19 -1.83
C MET A 167 9.76 -8.33 -2.68
N ALA A 168 9.55 -9.50 -3.29
CA ALA A 168 8.33 -9.81 -4.03
C ALA A 168 7.10 -9.77 -3.12
N ASP A 169 6.00 -9.24 -3.66
CA ASP A 169 4.74 -9.26 -2.94
C ASP A 169 4.18 -10.68 -2.77
N CYS A 170 3.27 -10.81 -1.82
CA CYS A 170 2.56 -12.07 -1.63
C CYS A 170 1.80 -12.43 -2.93
N PRO A 171 1.59 -13.74 -3.21
CA PRO A 171 0.97 -14.17 -4.47
C PRO A 171 -0.41 -13.53 -4.73
N ALA A 172 -1.22 -13.31 -3.68
CA ALA A 172 -2.52 -12.65 -3.81
C ALA A 172 -2.40 -11.20 -4.30
N CYS A 173 -1.45 -10.43 -3.74
CA CYS A 173 -1.20 -9.04 -4.16
C CYS A 173 -0.63 -8.96 -5.58
N GLU A 174 0.24 -9.90 -5.98
CA GLU A 174 0.74 -9.92 -7.36
C GLU A 174 -0.39 -10.25 -8.36
N LEU A 175 -1.27 -11.22 -8.05
CA LEU A 175 -2.43 -11.48 -8.90
C LEU A 175 -3.37 -10.27 -8.97
N ARG A 176 -3.56 -9.55 -7.85
CA ARG A 176 -4.30 -8.28 -7.86
C ARG A 176 -3.70 -7.29 -8.85
N ALA A 177 -2.40 -7.01 -8.74
CA ALA A 177 -1.70 -6.07 -9.63
C ALA A 177 -1.69 -6.54 -11.10
N GLN A 178 -1.54 -7.84 -11.33
CA GLN A 178 -1.62 -8.40 -12.69
C GLN A 178 -3.01 -8.17 -13.30
N GLY A 179 -4.07 -8.59 -12.61
CA GLY A 179 -5.42 -8.40 -13.15
C GLY A 179 -5.81 -6.92 -13.26
N TRP A 180 -5.33 -6.06 -12.35
CA TRP A 180 -5.53 -4.61 -12.47
C TRP A 180 -4.93 -4.09 -13.79
N TRP A 181 -3.68 -4.43 -14.09
CA TRP A 181 -3.06 -4.02 -15.35
C TRP A 181 -3.85 -4.53 -16.56
N GLN A 182 -4.33 -5.77 -16.53
CA GLN A 182 -5.15 -6.32 -17.60
C GLN A 182 -6.47 -5.56 -17.79
N ALA A 183 -7.15 -5.19 -16.69
CA ALA A 183 -8.37 -4.39 -16.71
C ALA A 183 -8.13 -2.96 -17.24
N GLU A 184 -7.01 -2.32 -16.88
CA GLU A 184 -6.58 -1.02 -17.43
C GLU A 184 -6.33 -1.08 -18.94
N ARG A 185 -5.90 -2.24 -19.45
CA ARG A 185 -5.75 -2.49 -20.89
C ARG A 185 -7.05 -2.89 -21.59
N GLY A 186 -8.19 -2.89 -20.89
CA GLY A 186 -9.48 -3.34 -21.40
C GLY A 186 -9.58 -4.86 -21.63
N ARG A 187 -8.65 -5.63 -21.07
CA ARG A 187 -8.59 -7.10 -21.18
C ARG A 187 -9.34 -7.71 -19.98
N ASP A 188 -10.63 -7.44 -19.88
CA ASP A 188 -11.45 -7.73 -18.69
C ASP A 188 -11.57 -9.23 -18.37
N GLU A 189 -11.77 -10.08 -19.39
CA GLU A 189 -11.81 -11.53 -19.20
C GLU A 189 -10.50 -12.07 -18.61
N GLU A 190 -9.37 -11.53 -19.07
CA GLU A 190 -8.05 -11.90 -18.57
C GLU A 190 -7.87 -11.46 -17.12
N ALA A 191 -8.30 -10.25 -16.77
CA ALA A 191 -8.28 -9.75 -15.40
C ALA A 191 -9.07 -10.67 -14.45
N VAL A 192 -10.32 -10.99 -14.79
CA VAL A 192 -11.18 -11.88 -13.99
C VAL A 192 -10.58 -13.27 -13.88
N ARG A 193 -9.99 -13.80 -14.97
CA ARG A 193 -9.31 -15.10 -14.97
C ARG A 193 -8.12 -15.15 -14.01
N LEU A 194 -7.28 -14.11 -14.00
CA LEU A 194 -6.12 -14.00 -13.10
C LEU A 194 -6.54 -13.87 -11.64
N TRP A 195 -7.63 -13.15 -11.37
CA TRP A 195 -8.15 -12.95 -10.02
C TRP A 195 -8.87 -14.15 -9.43
N ARG A 196 -9.25 -15.14 -10.24
CA ARG A 196 -10.02 -16.32 -9.81
C ARG A 196 -9.48 -16.98 -8.53
N PRO A 197 -8.17 -17.28 -8.38
CA PRO A 197 -7.64 -17.88 -7.15
C PRO A 197 -7.90 -17.05 -5.88
N VAL A 198 -7.96 -15.72 -6.00
CA VAL A 198 -8.24 -14.82 -4.87
C VAL A 198 -9.76 -14.72 -4.64
N LEU A 199 -10.55 -14.58 -5.71
CA LEU A 199 -12.01 -14.47 -5.64
C LEU A 199 -12.66 -15.72 -5.02
N GLU A 200 -12.16 -16.91 -5.40
CA GLU A 200 -12.60 -18.22 -4.91
C GLU A 200 -12.04 -18.58 -3.52
N GLY A 201 -11.15 -17.75 -2.97
CA GLY A 201 -10.60 -17.94 -1.62
C GLY A 201 -9.43 -18.92 -1.52
N GLY A 202 -8.84 -19.33 -2.65
CA GLY A 202 -7.61 -20.13 -2.67
C GLY A 202 -6.36 -19.35 -2.24
N LEU A 203 -6.39 -18.02 -2.36
CA LEU A 203 -5.33 -17.11 -1.89
C LEU A 203 -5.94 -15.91 -1.17
N CYS A 204 -5.35 -15.52 -0.03
CA CYS A 204 -5.75 -14.34 0.74
C CYS A 204 -4.55 -13.71 1.45
N CYS A 205 -4.70 -12.46 1.88
CA CYS A 205 -3.79 -11.77 2.80
C CYS A 205 -4.59 -10.76 3.64
N ALA A 206 -3.90 -9.85 4.34
CA ALA A 206 -4.58 -8.80 5.11
C ALA A 206 -5.50 -7.90 4.26
N HIS A 207 -5.21 -7.77 2.96
CA HIS A 207 -5.89 -6.87 2.03
C HIS A 207 -6.61 -7.60 0.90
N GLU A 208 -6.25 -8.84 0.59
CA GLU A 208 -6.92 -9.66 -0.41
C GLU A 208 -7.80 -10.71 0.28
N PRO A 209 -9.08 -10.86 -0.11
CA PRO A 209 -9.66 -10.51 -1.40
C PRO A 209 -10.36 -9.15 -1.47
N HIS A 210 -10.16 -8.26 -0.50
CA HIS A 210 -10.94 -7.02 -0.37
C HIS A 210 -10.75 -6.14 -1.61
N THR A 211 -9.49 -5.90 -2.00
CA THR A 211 -9.16 -5.10 -3.17
C THR A 211 -9.55 -5.80 -4.46
N VAL A 212 -9.28 -7.10 -4.64
CA VAL A 212 -9.71 -7.83 -5.84
C VAL A 212 -11.24 -7.84 -6.02
N LEU A 213 -12.03 -7.95 -4.95
CA LEU A 213 -13.50 -7.85 -5.02
C LEU A 213 -13.97 -6.46 -5.49
N ALA A 214 -13.24 -5.41 -5.12
CA ALA A 214 -13.54 -4.05 -5.55
C ALA A 214 -13.08 -3.80 -7.00
N SER A 215 -11.84 -4.17 -7.34
CA SER A 215 -11.27 -3.98 -8.68
C SER A 215 -11.96 -4.81 -9.77
N SER A 216 -12.66 -5.88 -9.40
CA SER A 216 -13.42 -6.71 -10.35
C SER A 216 -14.77 -6.14 -10.76
N LEU A 217 -15.30 -5.14 -10.04
CA LEU A 217 -16.65 -4.62 -10.28
C LEU A 217 -16.81 -4.05 -11.69
N LEU A 218 -15.95 -3.12 -12.08
CA LEU A 218 -16.03 -2.47 -13.39
C LEU A 218 -15.77 -3.45 -14.55
N PRO A 219 -14.72 -4.31 -14.51
CA PRO A 219 -14.55 -5.39 -15.49
C PRO A 219 -15.79 -6.28 -15.64
N LEU A 220 -16.41 -6.71 -14.54
CA LEU A 220 -17.62 -7.53 -14.60
C LEU A 220 -18.82 -6.78 -15.20
N LEU A 221 -18.98 -5.48 -14.93
CA LEU A 221 -20.00 -4.65 -15.57
C LEU A 221 -19.78 -4.55 -17.09
N ARG A 222 -18.53 -4.30 -17.53
CA ARG A 222 -18.17 -4.22 -18.97
C ARG A 222 -18.41 -5.55 -19.70
N LEU A 223 -18.26 -6.68 -19.01
CA LEU A 223 -18.57 -8.02 -19.52
C LEU A 223 -20.07 -8.40 -19.43
N GLY A 224 -20.93 -7.53 -18.87
CA GLY A 224 -22.36 -7.83 -18.67
C GLY A 224 -22.65 -8.84 -17.56
N ARG A 225 -21.66 -9.18 -16.72
CA ARG A 225 -21.78 -10.13 -15.59
C ARG A 225 -22.30 -9.42 -14.33
N THR A 226 -23.46 -8.78 -14.44
CA THR A 226 -24.02 -7.88 -13.41
C THR A 226 -24.33 -8.56 -12.08
N GLU A 227 -24.87 -9.78 -12.09
CA GLU A 227 -25.16 -10.54 -10.85
C GLU A 227 -23.89 -10.88 -10.07
N GLU A 228 -22.81 -11.20 -10.76
CA GLU A 228 -21.52 -11.48 -10.13
C GLU A 228 -20.87 -10.20 -9.59
N ALA A 229 -20.93 -9.10 -10.36
CA ALA A 229 -20.49 -7.79 -9.88
C ALA A 229 -21.25 -7.38 -8.61
N ARG A 230 -22.57 -7.61 -8.57
CA ARG A 230 -23.39 -7.37 -7.38
C ARG A 230 -22.96 -8.23 -6.19
N ALA A 231 -22.71 -9.53 -6.41
CA ALA A 231 -22.22 -10.42 -5.35
C ALA A 231 -20.86 -9.97 -4.80
N HIS A 232 -19.95 -9.56 -5.68
CA HIS A 232 -18.64 -9.01 -5.30
C HIS A 232 -18.76 -7.68 -4.55
N HIS A 233 -19.68 -6.80 -4.97
CA HIS A 233 -19.95 -5.55 -4.26
C HIS A 233 -20.43 -5.81 -2.84
N LEU A 234 -21.44 -6.66 -2.64
CA LEU A 234 -22.00 -6.93 -1.32
C LEU A 234 -20.98 -7.56 -0.36
N ARG A 235 -20.17 -8.52 -0.85
CA ARG A 235 -19.11 -9.16 -0.07
C ARG A 235 -17.98 -8.18 0.21
N GLY A 236 -17.46 -7.52 -0.82
CA GLY A 236 -16.30 -6.62 -0.75
C GLY A 236 -16.59 -5.40 0.12
N LEU A 237 -17.74 -4.76 -0.06
CA LEU A 237 -18.10 -3.57 0.70
C LEU A 237 -18.13 -3.84 2.20
N ARG A 238 -18.71 -4.97 2.63
CA ARG A 238 -18.74 -5.37 4.04
C ARG A 238 -17.32 -5.52 4.62
N LEU A 239 -16.39 -5.99 3.82
CA LEU A 239 -15.00 -6.23 4.22
C LEU A 239 -14.19 -4.92 4.29
N VAL A 240 -14.37 -4.00 3.33
CA VAL A 240 -13.62 -2.73 3.29
C VAL A 240 -14.19 -1.64 4.20
N ARG A 241 -15.48 -1.70 4.51
CA ARG A 241 -16.21 -0.66 5.27
C ARG A 241 -15.68 -0.36 6.68
N PRO A 242 -15.03 -1.27 7.42
CA PRO A 242 -14.38 -0.90 8.70
C PRO A 242 -12.91 -0.51 8.54
N MET A 243 -12.28 -0.68 7.38
CA MET A 243 -10.83 -0.52 7.19
C MET A 243 -10.50 0.86 6.64
N GLU A 244 -9.57 1.57 7.28
CA GLU A 244 -9.13 2.89 6.85
C GLU A 244 -8.21 2.80 5.63
N SER A 245 -7.36 1.78 5.61
CA SER A 245 -6.40 1.47 4.55
C SER A 245 -7.05 1.06 3.23
N MET A 246 -8.36 0.77 3.22
CA MET A 246 -9.12 0.28 2.06
C MET A 246 -9.89 1.37 1.32
N ARG A 247 -9.47 2.63 1.45
CA ARG A 247 -10.12 3.78 0.83
C ARG A 247 -10.34 3.63 -0.68
N ALA A 248 -9.32 3.23 -1.45
CA ALA A 248 -9.45 3.07 -2.90
C ALA A 248 -10.49 1.99 -3.25
N ALA A 249 -10.42 0.83 -2.60
CA ALA A 249 -11.40 -0.24 -2.78
C ALA A 249 -12.82 0.21 -2.38
N TYR A 250 -12.97 1.01 -1.33
CA TYR A 250 -14.25 1.62 -0.95
C TYR A 250 -14.78 2.55 -2.06
N ALA A 251 -13.90 3.35 -2.67
CA ALA A 251 -14.27 4.23 -3.78
C ALA A 251 -14.73 3.45 -5.01
N ASP A 252 -14.09 2.33 -5.35
CA ASP A 252 -14.55 1.45 -6.45
C ASP A 252 -15.98 0.93 -6.20
N HIS A 253 -16.34 0.65 -4.94
CA HIS A 253 -17.72 0.28 -4.58
C HIS A 253 -18.71 1.45 -4.74
N VAL A 254 -18.29 2.68 -4.46
CA VAL A 254 -19.10 3.90 -4.69
C VAL A 254 -19.29 4.12 -6.19
N GLU A 255 -18.23 4.02 -6.98
CA GLU A 255 -18.29 4.12 -8.45
C GLU A 255 -19.23 3.07 -9.03
N PHE A 256 -19.13 1.82 -8.57
CA PHE A 256 -20.07 0.76 -8.95
C PHE A 256 -21.52 1.15 -8.67
N CYS A 257 -21.84 1.71 -7.50
CA CYS A 257 -23.19 2.17 -7.21
C CYS A 257 -23.65 3.27 -8.19
N ALA A 258 -22.78 4.25 -8.46
CA ALA A 258 -23.10 5.33 -9.40
C ALA A 258 -23.33 4.81 -10.83
N LEU A 259 -22.49 3.90 -11.32
CA LEU A 259 -22.58 3.34 -12.68
C LEU A 259 -23.75 2.36 -12.89
N THR A 260 -24.41 1.93 -11.82
CA THR A 260 -25.50 0.94 -11.87
C THR A 260 -26.87 1.52 -11.54
N GLY A 261 -27.02 2.85 -11.52
CA GLY A 261 -28.28 3.53 -11.20
C GLY A 261 -28.64 3.49 -9.71
N ASN A 262 -27.64 3.34 -8.84
CA ASN A 262 -27.77 3.36 -7.38
C ASN A 262 -27.08 4.61 -6.79
N GLU A 263 -27.27 5.77 -7.41
CA GLU A 263 -26.59 7.03 -7.05
C GLU A 263 -26.91 7.47 -5.63
N ALA A 264 -28.16 7.29 -5.17
CA ALA A 264 -28.54 7.56 -3.79
C ALA A 264 -27.70 6.74 -2.80
N ARG A 265 -27.46 5.45 -3.11
CA ARG A 265 -26.61 4.58 -2.30
C ARG A 265 -25.13 5.02 -2.37
N ALA A 266 -24.66 5.46 -3.53
CA ALA A 266 -23.31 6.00 -3.67
C ALA A 266 -23.12 7.23 -2.75
N LEU A 267 -24.09 8.14 -2.70
CA LEU A 267 -24.07 9.32 -1.82
C LEU A 267 -24.12 8.95 -0.34
N GLU A 268 -24.92 7.95 0.05
CA GLU A 268 -24.92 7.43 1.43
C GLU A 268 -23.53 6.92 1.84
N LEU A 269 -22.88 6.14 0.97
CA LEU A 269 -21.53 5.62 1.22
C LEU A 269 -20.49 6.73 1.32
N LEU A 270 -20.56 7.74 0.44
CA LEU A 270 -19.69 8.92 0.54
C LEU A 270 -19.89 9.67 1.86
N ALA A 271 -21.14 9.84 2.30
CA ALA A 271 -21.49 10.52 3.53
C ALA A 271 -21.05 9.78 4.81
N GLU A 272 -20.82 8.46 4.75
CA GLU A 272 -20.26 7.68 5.86
C GLU A 272 -18.79 8.03 6.15
N ARG A 273 -18.07 8.61 5.18
CA ARG A 273 -16.64 8.92 5.29
C ARG A 273 -16.31 10.35 4.85
N PRO A 274 -16.85 11.39 5.51
CA PRO A 274 -16.59 12.78 5.10
C PRO A 274 -15.12 13.17 5.23
N ALA A 275 -14.39 12.59 6.19
CA ALA A 275 -12.95 12.77 6.35
C ALA A 275 -12.13 12.24 5.16
N TYR A 276 -12.75 11.56 4.20
CA TYR A 276 -12.06 11.02 3.04
C TYR A 276 -11.99 11.99 1.87
N PHE A 277 -12.91 12.95 1.85
CA PHE A 277 -13.06 13.90 0.76
C PHE A 277 -12.67 15.27 1.29
N THR A 278 -11.38 15.44 1.58
CA THR A 278 -10.78 16.70 2.01
C THR A 278 -9.98 17.33 0.87
N ASP A 279 -9.85 18.66 0.90
CA ASP A 279 -9.21 19.45 -0.16
C ASP A 279 -7.70 19.19 -0.36
N SER A 280 -7.09 18.35 0.49
CA SER A 280 -5.68 17.98 0.43
C SER A 280 -5.33 16.98 -0.68
N GLY A 281 -6.32 16.37 -1.34
CA GLY A 281 -6.10 15.25 -2.28
C GLY A 281 -5.60 13.98 -1.56
N HIS A 282 -5.59 12.84 -2.25
CA HIS A 282 -5.26 11.55 -1.61
C HIS A 282 -4.42 10.60 -2.47
N PRO A 283 -3.55 9.80 -1.82
CA PRO A 283 -2.99 8.56 -2.38
C PRO A 283 -3.86 7.32 -2.32
N ARG A 284 -3.70 6.46 -3.35
CA ARG A 284 -4.28 5.11 -3.47
C ARG A 284 -3.60 4.12 -2.50
#